data_AF-A0A2U3QJS8-F1
#
_entry.id   AF-A0A2U3QJS8-F1
#
_cell.length_a   1.000
_cell.length_b   1.000
_cell.length_c   1.000
_cell.angle_alpha   90.00
_cell.angle_beta   90.00
_cell.angle_gamma   90.00
#
_symmetry.space_group_name_H-M   'P 1'
#
loop_
_entity.id
_entity.type
_entity.pdbx_description
1 polymer ?
#
loop_
_entity_poly.entity_id
_entity_poly.type
_entity_poly.pdbx_seq_one_letter_code
_entity_poly.pdbx_strand_id
1 'polypeptide(L)'
;MGGGIKLARPDLQKRMSESRIKEAEDAGAEAVVTPCQTCLMGLAAGADSISSPLSVVHLNELLTRSVCPDIAAENVMAALRAEEVTDEKRDEESDPERT
;
A
#
# COMPACT_ATOMS: atom_id res chain seq x y z
N MET A 1 -6.03 -13.91 3.28
CA MET A 1 -4.84 -14.70 3.66
C MET A 1 -4.47 -14.37 5.08
N GLY A 2 -4.49 -15.34 5.98
CA GLY A 2 -4.41 -15.07 7.42
C GLY A 2 -4.36 -16.35 8.23
N GLY A 3 -4.47 -16.23 9.56
CA GLY A 3 -4.45 -17.38 10.46
C GLY A 3 -3.13 -18.16 10.47
N GLY A 4 -2.00 -17.49 10.16
CA GLY A 4 -0.68 -18.13 10.13
C GLY A 4 -0.44 -19.07 8.95
N ILE A 5 -1.38 -19.21 8.01
CA ILE A 5 -1.25 -20.13 6.86
C ILE A 5 0.00 -19.83 6.02
N LYS A 6 0.36 -18.55 5.82
CA LYS A 6 1.58 -18.19 5.08
C LYS A 6 2.83 -18.81 5.68
N LEU A 7 2.89 -18.96 7.02
CA LEU A 7 4.03 -19.55 7.71
C LEU A 7 3.90 -21.08 7.79
N ALA A 8 2.72 -21.59 8.10
CA ALA A 8 2.50 -23.02 8.30
C ALA A 8 2.42 -23.81 6.98
N ARG A 9 1.87 -23.23 5.92
CA ARG A 9 1.54 -23.87 4.64
C ARG A 9 1.69 -22.87 3.46
N PRO A 10 2.92 -22.44 3.12
CA PRO A 10 3.16 -21.43 2.08
C PRO A 10 2.62 -21.83 0.70
N ASP A 11 2.73 -23.11 0.31
CA ASP A 11 2.24 -23.57 -1.00
C ASP A 11 0.71 -23.49 -1.11
N LEU A 12 0.00 -23.80 -0.02
CA LEU A 12 -1.45 -23.65 0.02
C LEU A 12 -1.81 -22.17 -0.08
N GLN A 13 -1.07 -21.30 0.62
CA GLN A 13 -1.27 -19.87 0.53
C GLN A 13 -1.14 -19.39 -0.92
N LYS A 14 -0.06 -19.77 -1.60
CA LYS A 14 0.20 -19.43 -3.01
C LYS A 14 -0.95 -19.87 -3.90
N ARG A 15 -1.33 -21.15 -3.85
CA ARG A 15 -2.45 -21.70 -4.66
C ARG A 15 -3.78 -20.97 -4.42
N MET A 16 -4.09 -20.65 -3.17
CA MET A 16 -5.30 -19.88 -2.85
C MET A 16 -5.26 -18.46 -3.43
N SER A 17 -4.09 -17.83 -3.43
CA SER A 17 -3.88 -16.50 -3.99
C SER A 17 -4.12 -16.50 -5.50
N GLU A 18 -3.47 -17.43 -6.20
CA GLU A 18 -3.57 -17.59 -7.65
C GLU A 18 -4.99 -17.89 -8.10
N SER A 19 -5.70 -18.78 -7.38
CA SER A 19 -7.12 -19.06 -7.66
C SER A 19 -7.97 -17.81 -7.61
N ARG A 20 -7.77 -16.97 -6.58
CA ARG A 20 -8.57 -15.76 -6.38
C ARG A 20 -8.30 -14.68 -7.42
N ILE A 21 -7.07 -14.58 -7.90
CA ILE A 21 -6.73 -13.68 -9.00
C ILE A 21 -7.39 -14.17 -10.29
N LYS A 22 -7.27 -15.46 -10.63
CA LYS A 22 -7.94 -16.02 -11.82
C LYS A 22 -9.45 -15.85 -11.78
N GLU A 23 -10.08 -16.11 -10.64
CA GLU A 23 -11.52 -15.88 -10.45
C GLU A 23 -11.90 -14.41 -10.73
N ALA A 24 -11.07 -13.46 -10.33
CA ALA A 24 -11.29 -12.04 -10.61
C ALA A 24 -11.06 -11.69 -12.09
N GLU A 25 -10.06 -12.31 -12.75
CA GLU A 25 -9.82 -12.14 -14.19
C GLU A 25 -11.01 -12.66 -15.00
N ASP A 26 -11.48 -13.87 -14.68
CA ASP A 26 -12.61 -14.52 -15.34
C ASP A 26 -13.91 -13.72 -15.18
N ALA A 27 -14.04 -12.98 -14.07
CA ALA A 27 -15.15 -12.06 -13.83
C ALA A 27 -15.03 -10.73 -14.60
N GLY A 28 -13.92 -10.49 -15.31
CA GLY A 28 -13.65 -9.26 -16.04
C GLY A 28 -13.31 -8.07 -15.13
N ALA A 29 -12.81 -8.32 -13.92
CA ALA A 29 -12.41 -7.24 -13.02
C ALA A 29 -11.17 -6.52 -13.57
N GLU A 30 -11.09 -5.21 -13.34
CA GLU A 30 -9.91 -4.40 -13.65
C GLU A 30 -8.92 -4.34 -12.47
N ALA A 31 -9.46 -4.45 -11.25
CA ALA A 31 -8.68 -4.40 -10.03
C ALA A 31 -9.32 -5.22 -8.90
N VAL A 32 -8.48 -5.73 -8.01
CA VAL A 32 -8.87 -6.31 -6.72
C VAL A 32 -8.51 -5.33 -5.61
N VAL A 33 -9.50 -4.89 -4.85
CA VAL A 33 -9.34 -3.91 -3.77
C VAL A 33 -9.49 -4.60 -2.43
N THR A 34 -8.58 -4.34 -1.49
CA THR A 34 -8.65 -4.91 -0.14
C THR A 34 -8.21 -3.91 0.93
N PRO A 35 -8.92 -3.82 2.08
CA PRO A 35 -8.48 -3.04 3.24
C PRO A 35 -7.51 -3.82 4.16
N CYS A 36 -7.23 -5.09 3.85
CA CYS A 36 -6.40 -5.95 4.67
C CYS A 36 -4.99 -6.08 4.07
N GLN A 37 -3.99 -5.62 4.82
CA GLN A 37 -2.57 -5.62 4.42
C GLN A 37 -2.03 -7.02 4.08
N THR A 38 -2.39 -8.04 4.86
CA THR A 38 -1.94 -9.41 4.58
C THR A 38 -2.61 -10.00 3.35
N CYS A 39 -3.85 -9.61 3.05
CA CYS A 39 -4.50 -9.98 1.82
C CYS A 39 -3.87 -9.27 0.62
N LEU A 40 -3.58 -7.98 0.73
CA LEU A 40 -2.87 -7.21 -0.30
C LEU A 40 -1.56 -7.90 -0.69
N MET A 41 -0.69 -8.14 0.28
CA MET A 41 0.62 -8.78 0.05
C MET A 41 0.51 -10.15 -0.62
N GLY A 42 -0.45 -10.96 -0.17
CA GLY A 42 -0.63 -12.29 -0.73
C GLY A 42 -1.22 -12.27 -2.14
N LEU A 43 -2.25 -11.44 -2.37
CA LEU A 43 -2.94 -11.36 -3.65
C LEU A 43 -2.04 -10.73 -4.71
N ALA A 44 -1.27 -9.69 -4.36
CA ALA A 44 -0.25 -9.13 -5.22
C ALA A 44 0.79 -10.20 -5.61
N ALA A 45 1.32 -10.94 -4.64
CA ALA A 45 2.26 -12.03 -4.94
C ALA A 45 1.64 -13.15 -5.80
N GLY A 46 0.34 -13.43 -5.64
CA GLY A 46 -0.40 -14.37 -6.47
C GLY A 46 -0.66 -13.85 -7.89
N ALA A 47 -0.87 -12.55 -8.05
CA ALA A 47 -1.00 -11.89 -9.35
C ALA A 47 0.33 -11.93 -10.10
N ASP A 48 1.42 -11.57 -9.41
CA ASP A 48 2.79 -11.64 -9.94
C ASP A 48 3.16 -13.07 -10.35
N SER A 49 2.83 -14.08 -9.54
CA SER A 49 3.22 -15.48 -9.81
C SER A 49 2.57 -16.09 -11.04
N ILE A 50 1.41 -15.56 -11.47
CA ILE A 50 0.74 -15.97 -12.71
C ILE A 50 0.84 -14.92 -13.82
N SER A 51 1.61 -13.85 -13.60
CA SER A 51 1.74 -12.72 -14.54
C SER A 51 0.38 -12.11 -14.94
N SER A 52 -0.52 -12.01 -13.97
CA SER A 52 -1.84 -11.41 -14.14
C SER A 52 -1.74 -9.92 -14.46
N PRO A 53 -2.56 -9.38 -15.37
CA PRO A 53 -2.66 -7.94 -15.59
C PRO A 53 -3.51 -7.22 -14.53
N LEU A 54 -4.16 -7.94 -13.59
CA LEU A 54 -5.00 -7.33 -12.57
C LEU A 54 -4.21 -6.43 -11.62
N SER A 55 -4.73 -5.23 -11.39
CA SER A 55 -4.21 -4.35 -10.34
C SER A 55 -4.69 -4.82 -8.97
N VAL A 56 -3.79 -5.05 -8.02
CA VAL A 56 -4.15 -5.36 -6.63
C VAL A 56 -3.80 -4.15 -5.76
N VAL A 57 -4.81 -3.47 -5.22
CA VAL A 57 -4.62 -2.20 -4.51
C VAL A 57 -5.21 -2.20 -3.11
N HIS A 58 -4.63 -1.38 -2.24
CA HIS A 58 -5.19 -1.16 -0.92
C HIS A 58 -6.40 -0.22 -0.99
N LEU A 59 -7.39 -0.40 -0.10
CA LEU A 59 -8.55 0.49 -0.05
C LEU A 59 -8.16 1.97 0.11
N ASN A 60 -7.21 2.27 1.00
CA ASN A 60 -6.76 3.65 1.21
C ASN A 60 -6.15 4.26 -0.05
N GLU A 61 -5.41 3.48 -0.84
CA GLU A 61 -4.83 3.95 -2.11
C GLU A 61 -5.94 4.34 -3.10
N LEU A 62 -6.98 3.50 -3.21
CA LEU A 62 -8.14 3.80 -4.04
C LEU A 62 -8.88 5.06 -3.56
N LEU A 63 -9.08 5.19 -2.24
CA LEU A 63 -9.74 6.35 -1.65
C LEU A 63 -8.95 7.64 -1.90
N THR A 64 -7.63 7.62 -1.71
CA THR A 64 -6.76 8.76 -1.98
C THR A 64 -6.85 9.18 -3.44
N ARG A 65 -6.74 8.23 -4.39
CA ARG A 65 -6.90 8.51 -5.82
C ARG A 65 -8.27 9.11 -6.18
N SER A 66 -9.31 8.73 -5.44
CA SER A 66 -10.69 9.12 -5.73
C SER A 66 -11.07 10.48 -5.11
N VAL A 67 -10.63 10.75 -3.88
CA VAL A 67 -11.11 11.90 -3.09
C VAL A 67 -10.09 13.03 -3.06
N CYS A 68 -8.80 12.71 -3.02
CA CYS A 68 -7.72 13.69 -2.89
C CYS A 68 -6.53 13.28 -3.78
N PRO A 69 -6.63 13.38 -5.11
CA PRO A 69 -5.59 12.92 -6.04
C PRO A 69 -4.26 13.67 -5.85
N ASP A 70 -4.31 14.87 -5.29
CA ASP A 70 -3.13 15.68 -4.94
C ASP A 70 -2.39 15.17 -3.70
N ILE A 71 -2.89 14.13 -3.01
CA ILE A 71 -2.20 13.50 -1.88
C ILE A 71 -1.52 12.20 -2.36
N ALA A 72 -0.64 12.33 -3.35
CA ALA A 72 0.27 11.25 -3.74
C ALA A 72 1.37 11.07 -2.67
N ALA A 73 2.01 9.89 -2.63
CA ALA A 73 3.12 9.64 -1.71
C ALA A 73 4.23 10.70 -1.84
N GLU A 74 4.50 11.17 -3.06
CA GLU A 74 5.43 12.27 -3.34
C GLU A 74 5.00 13.58 -2.66
N ASN A 75 3.71 13.90 -2.69
CA ASN A 75 3.16 15.11 -2.08
C ASN A 75 3.10 15.00 -0.55
N VAL A 76 2.84 13.80 -0.01
CA VAL A 76 2.94 13.53 1.44
C VAL A 76 4.38 13.65 1.92
N MET A 77 5.35 13.05 1.21
CA MET A 77 6.76 13.13 1.58
C MET A 77 7.30 14.56 1.41
N ALA A 78 6.84 15.30 0.40
CA ALA A 78 7.16 16.72 0.24
C ALA A 78 6.61 17.56 1.40
N ALA A 79 5.36 17.30 1.82
CA ALA A 79 4.75 17.98 2.96
C ALA A 79 5.48 17.68 4.28
N LEU A 80 5.80 16.40 4.55
CA LEU A 80 6.56 16.01 5.75
C LEU A 80 7.95 16.66 5.78
N ARG A 81 8.66 16.69 4.65
CA ARG A 81 9.96 17.38 4.54
C ARG A 81 9.83 18.90 4.72
N ALA A 82 8.73 19.49 4.25
CA ALA A 82 8.47 20.91 4.48
C ALA A 82 8.19 21.21 5.96
N GLU A 83 7.51 20.30 6.67
CA GLU A 83 7.27 20.40 8.11
C GLU A 83 8.56 20.23 8.94
N GLU A 84 9.43 19.26 8.60
CA GLU A 84 10.75 19.07 9.24
C GLU A 84 11.62 20.33 9.15
N VAL A 85 11.66 21.00 7.98
CA VAL A 85 12.40 22.26 7.79
C VAL A 85 11.82 23.41 8.62
N THR A 86 10.51 23.38 8.90
CA THR A 86 9.88 24.41 9.75
C THR A 86 10.07 24.16 11.24
N ASP A 87 10.18 22.90 11.68
CA ASP A 87 10.50 22.57 13.08
C ASP A 87 11.98 22.87 13.39
N GLU A 88 12.90 22.54 12.49
CA GLU A 88 14.34 22.77 12.66
C GLU A 88 14.68 24.28 12.70
N LYS A 89 14.01 25.10 11.90
CA LYS A 89 14.08 26.57 12.00
C LYS A 89 13.48 27.13 13.30
N ARG A 90 12.46 26.47 13.85
CA ARG A 90 11.83 26.88 15.12
C ARG A 90 12.76 26.60 16.30
N ASP A 91 13.54 25.54 16.23
CA ASP A 91 14.55 25.21 17.23
C ASP A 91 15.80 26.12 17.11
N GLU A 92 16.27 26.44 15.90
CA GLU A 92 17.37 27.40 15.68
C GLU A 92 17.03 28.85 16.07
N GLU A 93 15.78 29.28 15.92
CA GLU A 93 15.34 30.66 16.24
C GLU A 93 14.93 30.83 17.73
N SER A 94 15.03 29.75 18.53
CA SER A 94 14.63 29.74 19.95
C SER A 94 15.77 29.93 20.97
N ASP A 95 17.01 30.15 20.53
CA ASP A 95 18.13 30.51 21.43
C ASP A 95 18.54 32.00 21.30
N PRO A 96 17.92 32.92 22.05
CA PRO A 96 18.36 34.31 22.14
C PRO A 96 19.55 34.54 23.11
N GLU A 97 20.22 33.51 23.65
CA GLU A 97 21.34 33.69 24.59
C GLU A 97 22.62 32.95 24.18
N ARG A 98 23.28 33.42 23.11
CA ARG A 98 24.70 33.13 22.87
C ARG A 98 25.50 34.37 22.43
N THR A 99 25.71 35.28 23.39
CA THR A 99 26.97 36.05 23.48
C THR A 99 28.14 35.15 23.84
#